data_AF-A0A8S1DGA5-F1
#
_entry.id   AF-A0A8S1DGA5-F1
#
_cell.length_a   1.000
_cell.length_b   1.000
_cell.length_c   1.000
_cell.angle_alpha   90.00
_cell.angle_beta   90.00
_cell.angle_gamma   90.00
#
_symmetry.space_group_name_H-M   'P 1'
#
loop_
_entity.id
_entity.type
_entity.pdbx_description
1 polymer ?
#
loop_
_entity_poly.entity_id
_entity_poly.type
_entity_poly.pdbx_seq_one_letter_code
_entity_poly.pdbx_strand_id
1 'polypeptide(L)'
;MCRVQNRALHFIYGRHVPPPAQQKLLSVPAQLVYNDLTFFKKCLEGVTDYDAMSRITLGRVHRSDDPLHPRLQQPPARTDLGKNVFDYRVVKFWNDIPPVMKTCSVAQFIPLCKEYVISSF
;
A
#
# COMPACT_ATOMS: atom_id res chain seq x y z
N MET A 1 -12.14 -19.69 10.98
CA MET A 1 -11.24 -19.80 9.81
C MET A 1 -11.75 -20.89 8.88
N CYS A 2 -11.97 -20.57 7.60
CA CYS A 2 -12.70 -21.42 6.66
C CYS A 2 -11.82 -22.57 6.13
N ARG A 3 -12.36 -23.80 6.06
CA ARG A 3 -11.66 -25.02 5.58
C ARG A 3 -10.95 -24.85 4.23
N VAL A 4 -11.42 -23.91 3.41
CA VAL A 4 -10.86 -23.58 2.08
C VAL A 4 -9.47 -22.97 2.20
N GLN A 5 -9.23 -22.09 3.17
CA GLN A 5 -7.93 -21.43 3.36
C GLN A 5 -6.83 -22.44 3.75
N ASN A 6 -7.18 -23.42 4.59
CA ASN A 6 -6.26 -24.48 4.98
C ASN A 6 -5.91 -25.40 3.81
N ARG A 7 -6.85 -25.70 2.91
CA ARG A 7 -6.57 -26.49 1.69
C ARG A 7 -5.63 -25.77 0.73
N ALA A 8 -5.84 -24.47 0.53
CA ALA A 8 -4.96 -23.66 -0.32
C ALA A 8 -3.53 -23.59 0.24
N LEU A 9 -3.40 -23.40 1.57
CA LEU A 9 -2.10 -23.41 2.25
C LEU A 9 -1.38 -24.75 2.08
N HIS A 10 -2.07 -25.88 2.23
CA HIS A 10 -1.48 -27.20 2.03
C HIS A 10 -1.06 -27.49 0.59
N PHE A 11 -1.78 -26.93 -0.40
CA PHE A 11 -1.41 -27.05 -1.81
C PHE A 11 -0.12 -26.27 -2.12
N ILE A 12 0.01 -25.06 -1.57
CA ILE A 12 1.14 -24.17 -1.86
C ILE A 12 2.40 -24.58 -1.11
N TYR A 13 2.28 -24.99 0.17
CA TYR A 13 3.42 -25.22 1.04
C TYR A 13 3.67 -26.70 1.38
N GLY A 14 2.83 -27.63 0.93
CA GLY A 14 2.97 -29.06 1.24
C GLY A 14 2.48 -29.45 2.63
N ARG A 15 2.29 -30.76 2.87
CA ARG A 15 1.68 -31.31 4.11
C ARG A 15 2.56 -31.21 5.36
N HIS A 16 3.86 -30.96 5.22
CA HIS A 16 4.85 -31.06 6.31
C HIS A 16 5.53 -29.74 6.68
N VAL A 17 5.09 -28.61 6.12
CA VAL A 17 5.60 -27.31 6.57
C VAL A 17 4.86 -26.94 7.86
N PRO A 18 5.57 -26.68 8.98
CA PRO A 18 4.94 -26.17 10.19
C PRO A 18 4.10 -24.95 9.80
N PRO A 19 2.84 -24.81 10.27
CA PRO A 19 1.93 -23.79 9.80
C PRO A 19 2.69 -22.46 9.84
N PRO A 20 2.98 -21.83 8.67
CA PRO A 20 3.87 -20.69 8.61
C PRO A 20 3.27 -19.66 9.55
N ALA A 21 3.98 -19.39 10.67
CA ALA A 21 3.51 -18.66 11.85
C ALA A 21 2.43 -17.66 11.46
N GLN A 22 1.15 -18.09 11.57
CA GLN A 22 -0.01 -17.59 10.83
C GLN A 22 0.29 -16.30 10.07
N GLN A 23 0.99 -16.41 8.93
CA GLN A 23 1.20 -15.22 8.10
C GLN A 23 -0.18 -14.92 7.58
N LYS A 24 -0.90 -14.00 8.25
CA LYS A 24 -2.22 -13.55 7.84
C LYS A 24 -2.09 -13.16 6.38
N LEU A 25 -2.55 -14.04 5.51
CA LEU A 25 -2.60 -13.79 4.08
C LEU A 25 -3.54 -12.60 3.92
N LEU A 26 -3.05 -11.57 3.24
CA LEU A 26 -3.88 -10.41 2.95
C LEU A 26 -5.01 -10.85 2.02
N SER A 27 -6.19 -10.25 2.21
CA SER A 27 -7.24 -10.33 1.19
C SER A 27 -6.72 -9.73 -0.12
N VAL A 28 -7.29 -10.08 -1.27
CA VAL A 28 -6.86 -9.52 -2.56
C VAL A 28 -6.88 -7.98 -2.57
N PRO A 29 -7.94 -7.31 -2.05
CA PRO A 29 -7.94 -5.85 -1.94
C PRO A 29 -6.83 -5.31 -1.03
N ALA A 30 -6.64 -5.93 0.13
CA ALA A 30 -5.58 -5.57 1.07
C ALA A 30 -4.18 -5.71 0.44
N GLN A 31 -3.94 -6.82 -0.28
CA GLN A 31 -2.68 -7.06 -0.96
C GLN A 31 -2.39 -5.98 -2.02
N LEU A 32 -3.42 -5.53 -2.75
CA LEU A 32 -3.28 -4.45 -3.72
C LEU A 32 -2.86 -3.13 -3.06
N VAL A 33 -3.52 -2.76 -1.95
CA VAL A 33 -3.18 -1.55 -1.19
C VAL A 33 -1.75 -1.63 -0.65
N TYR A 34 -1.39 -2.76 -0.05
CA TYR A 34 -0.05 -3.00 0.46
C TYR A 34 1.02 -2.87 -0.64
N ASN A 35 0.79 -3.47 -1.80
CA ASN A 35 1.72 -3.40 -2.93
C ASN A 35 1.86 -1.96 -3.45
N ASP A 36 0.74 -1.25 -3.66
CA ASP A 36 0.76 0.12 -4.16
C ASP A 36 1.53 1.06 -3.19
N LEU A 37 1.24 0.97 -1.89
CA LEU A 37 1.89 1.79 -0.85
C LEU A 37 3.39 1.49 -0.72
N THR A 38 3.76 0.20 -0.66
CA THR A 38 5.17 -0.18 -0.51
C THR A 38 5.99 0.14 -1.76
N PHE A 39 5.41 -0.04 -2.95
CA PHE A 39 6.06 0.35 -4.20
C PHE A 39 6.29 1.85 -4.27
N PHE A 40 5.29 2.66 -3.89
CA PHE A 40 5.43 4.10 -3.87
C PHE A 40 6.46 4.60 -2.86
N LYS A 41 6.50 4.01 -1.66
CA LYS A 41 7.54 4.32 -0.67
C LYS A 41 8.95 4.04 -1.20
N LYS A 42 9.13 2.94 -1.94
CA LYS A 42 10.41 2.62 -2.60
C LYS A 42 10.76 3.63 -3.68
N CYS A 43 9.78 4.12 -4.45
CA CYS A 43 10.00 5.19 -5.43
C CYS A 43 10.46 6.49 -4.74
N LEU A 44 9.82 6.86 -3.62
CA LEU A 44 10.19 8.05 -2.83
C LEU A 44 11.63 8.00 -2.30
N GLU A 45 12.11 6.82 -1.92
CA GLU A 45 13.49 6.62 -1.43
C GLU A 45 14.50 6.29 -2.54
N GLY A 46 14.10 6.33 -3.82
CA GLY A 46 14.99 6.05 -4.94
C GLY A 46 15.49 4.60 -5.00
N VAL A 47 14.75 3.66 -4.38
CA VAL A 47 15.10 2.23 -4.35
C VAL A 47 14.74 1.54 -5.68
N THR A 48 13.90 2.19 -6.49
CA THR A 48 13.44 1.68 -7.80
C THR A 48 13.75 2.69 -8.89
N ASP A 49 14.08 2.19 -10.09
CA ASP A 49 14.30 3.03 -11.30
C ASP A 49 13.00 3.66 -11.85
N TYR A 50 11.86 3.35 -11.25
CA TYR A 50 10.57 3.91 -11.64
C TYR A 50 10.34 5.27 -10.97
N ASP A 51 10.30 6.34 -11.78
CA ASP A 51 10.00 7.68 -11.30
C ASP A 51 8.48 7.93 -11.18
N ALA A 52 7.89 7.45 -10.09
CA ALA A 52 6.50 7.75 -9.75
C ALA A 52 6.26 9.24 -9.45
N MET A 53 7.29 9.97 -9.02
CA MET A 53 7.17 11.35 -8.56
C MET A 53 7.02 12.35 -9.71
N SER A 54 7.55 12.03 -10.89
CA SER A 54 7.27 12.81 -12.11
C SER A 54 5.80 12.80 -12.52
N ARG A 55 5.05 11.76 -12.13
CA ARG A 55 3.64 11.54 -12.52
C ARG A 55 2.65 11.97 -11.43
N ILE A 56 3.07 11.90 -10.17
CA ILE A 56 2.22 12.18 -9.01
C ILE A 56 2.59 13.54 -8.44
N THR A 57 1.69 14.50 -8.60
CA THR A 57 1.89 15.87 -8.11
C THR A 57 1.55 15.98 -6.63
N LEU A 58 2.42 16.64 -5.85
CA LEU A 58 2.07 17.10 -4.51
C LEU A 58 0.97 18.15 -4.61
N GLY A 59 -0.12 17.98 -3.87
CA GLY A 59 -1.18 18.97 -3.81
C GLY A 59 -0.66 20.30 -3.27
N ARG A 60 -1.25 21.41 -3.74
CA ARG A 60 -1.06 22.70 -3.07
C ARG A 60 -1.61 22.56 -1.65
N VAL A 61 -0.76 22.81 -0.65
CA VAL A 61 -1.13 22.86 0.77
C VAL A 61 -2.34 23.79 0.89
N HIS A 62 -3.53 23.23 1.12
CA HIS A 62 -4.68 24.05 1.47
C HIS A 62 -4.49 24.55 2.90
N ARG A 63 -5.14 25.66 3.28
CA ARG A 63 -5.05 26.23 4.63
C ARG A 63 -5.40 25.25 5.77
N SER A 64 -6.10 24.15 5.45
CA SER A 64 -6.47 23.07 6.36
C SER A 64 -5.52 21.86 6.33
N ASP A 65 -4.57 21.82 5.41
CA ASP A 65 -3.62 20.72 5.31
C ASP A 65 -2.48 20.95 6.31
N ASP A 66 -2.03 19.86 6.94
CA ASP A 66 -0.84 19.89 7.77
C ASP A 66 0.37 20.28 6.89
N PRO A 67 1.02 21.43 7.14
CA PRO A 67 2.14 21.89 6.33
C PRO A 67 3.34 20.94 6.37
N LEU A 68 3.43 20.06 7.37
CA LEU A 68 4.46 19.02 7.47
C LEU A 68 4.13 17.77 6.64
N HIS A 69 2.86 17.58 6.26
CA HIS A 69 2.36 16.37 5.62
C HIS A 69 1.45 16.68 4.42
N PRO A 70 2.02 17.29 3.35
CA PRO A 70 1.25 17.67 2.17
C PRO A 70 0.56 16.45 1.55
N ARG A 71 -0.72 16.61 1.23
CA ARG A 71 -1.52 15.58 0.55
C ARG A 71 -1.09 15.48 -0.92
N LEU A 72 -1.11 14.28 -1.47
CA LEU A 72 -0.94 14.07 -2.90
C LEU A 72 -2.19 14.56 -3.65
N GLN A 73 -2.00 15.21 -4.79
CA GLN A 73 -3.10 15.68 -5.62
C GLN A 73 -3.69 14.51 -6.39
N GLN A 74 -5.01 14.34 -6.30
CA GLN A 74 -5.68 13.32 -7.08
C GLN A 74 -5.60 13.65 -8.58
N PRO A 75 -5.06 12.75 -9.43
CA PRO A 75 -5.05 12.96 -10.86
C PRO A 75 -6.49 13.04 -11.39
N PRO A 76 -6.75 13.87 -12.42
CA PRO A 76 -8.07 13.94 -13.04
C PRO A 76 -8.35 12.64 -13.81
N ALA A 77 -9.12 11.72 -13.22
CA ALA A 77 -9.59 10.51 -13.89
C ALA A 77 -11.11 10.57 -14.12
N ARG A 78 -11.52 10.48 -15.39
CA ARG A 78 -12.96 10.55 -15.77
C ARG A 78 -13.64 9.18 -15.83
N THR A 79 -12.88 8.10 -15.97
CA THR A 79 -13.40 6.72 -16.12
C THR A 79 -12.99 5.85 -14.95
N ASP A 80 -13.77 4.82 -14.63
CA ASP A 80 -13.43 3.88 -13.56
C ASP A 80 -12.16 3.07 -13.87
N LEU A 81 -11.89 2.82 -15.15
CA LEU A 81 -10.62 2.26 -15.58
C LEU A 81 -9.45 3.19 -15.21
N GLY A 82 -9.59 4.49 -15.45
CA GLY A 82 -8.59 5.50 -15.06
C GLY A 82 -8.41 5.59 -13.55
N LYS A 83 -9.49 5.47 -12.78
CA LYS A 83 -9.43 5.44 -11.30
C LYS A 83 -8.74 4.18 -10.77
N ASN A 84 -8.73 3.11 -11.56
CA ASN A 84 -8.07 1.85 -11.23
C ASN A 84 -6.60 1.79 -11.69
N VAL A 85 -6.01 2.87 -12.19
CA VAL A 85 -4.56 2.92 -12.47
C VAL A 85 -3.78 3.18 -11.18
N PHE A 86 -2.56 2.64 -11.09
CA PHE A 86 -1.65 2.81 -9.95
C PHE A 86 -1.61 4.25 -9.41
N ASP A 87 -1.32 5.24 -10.26
CA ASP A 87 -1.19 6.65 -9.86
C ASP A 87 -2.44 7.18 -9.12
N TYR A 88 -3.64 6.76 -9.53
CA TYR A 88 -4.87 7.20 -8.89
C TYR A 88 -5.12 6.48 -7.56
N ARG A 89 -4.92 5.16 -7.54
CA ARG A 89 -5.12 4.33 -6.34
C ARG A 89 -4.15 4.72 -5.23
N VAL A 90 -2.86 4.85 -5.57
CA VAL A 90 -1.82 5.17 -4.61
C VAL A 90 -2.02 6.53 -3.98
N VAL A 91 -2.46 7.55 -4.75
CA VAL A 91 -2.76 8.87 -4.20
C VAL A 91 -3.85 8.82 -3.16
N LYS A 92 -4.90 8.02 -3.40
CA LYS A 92 -5.97 7.79 -2.42
C LYS A 92 -5.40 7.15 -1.16
N PHE A 93 -4.76 5.98 -1.29
CA PHE A 93 -4.27 5.22 -0.13
C PHE A 93 -3.21 5.97 0.67
N TRP A 94 -2.26 6.62 -0.02
CA TRP A 94 -1.18 7.37 0.62
C TRP A 94 -1.68 8.59 1.40
N ASN A 95 -2.76 9.22 0.95
CA ASN A 95 -3.35 10.31 1.71
C ASN A 95 -3.98 9.83 3.03
N ASP A 96 -4.47 8.60 3.09
CA ASP A 96 -5.19 8.04 4.22
C ASP A 96 -4.28 7.33 5.25
N ILE A 97 -2.99 7.13 4.95
CA ILE A 97 -2.06 6.54 5.92
C ILE A 97 -1.62 7.53 7.01
N PRO A 98 -1.33 7.04 8.23
CA PRO A 98 -0.78 7.85 9.32
C PRO A 98 0.50 8.61 8.92
N PRO A 99 0.68 9.87 9.37
CA PRO A 99 1.86 10.66 9.03
C PRO A 99 3.19 10.03 9.44
N VAL A 100 3.23 9.33 10.58
CA VAL A 100 4.41 8.61 11.07
C VAL A 100 4.92 7.56 10.07
N MET A 101 4.02 6.98 9.27
CA MET A 101 4.39 6.02 8.24
C MET A 101 4.98 6.71 7.02
N LYS A 102 4.64 7.98 6.75
CA LYS A 102 5.19 8.71 5.58
C LYS A 102 6.67 9.02 5.78
N THR A 103 7.10 9.23 7.03
CA THR A 103 8.44 9.70 7.39
C THR A 103 9.44 8.59 7.73
N CYS A 104 8.99 7.37 8.05
CA CYS A 104 9.88 6.26 8.35
C CYS A 104 10.63 5.74 7.10
N SER A 105 11.69 4.95 7.26
CA SER A 105 12.42 4.37 6.12
C SER A 105 11.62 3.25 5.44
N VAL A 106 11.95 2.86 4.19
CA VAL A 106 11.32 1.69 3.53
C VAL A 106 11.37 0.43 4.40
N ALA A 107 12.49 0.19 5.08
CA ALA A 107 12.67 -0.99 5.92
C ALA A 107 11.69 -1.02 7.11
N GLN A 108 11.38 0.15 7.68
CA GLN A 108 10.38 0.29 8.75
C GLN A 108 8.96 0.35 8.20
N PHE A 109 8.79 0.93 7.01
CA PHE A 109 7.50 1.11 6.35
C PHE A 109 6.85 -0.21 6.00
N ILE A 110 7.61 -1.16 5.44
CA ILE A 110 7.08 -2.45 4.96
C ILE A 110 6.31 -3.21 6.06
N PRO A 111 6.88 -3.47 7.25
CA PRO A 111 6.13 -4.16 8.31
C PRO A 111 4.95 -3.33 8.82
N LEU A 112 5.12 -2.01 9.02
CA LEU A 112 4.03 -1.12 9.47
C LEU A 112 2.87 -1.07 8.48
N CYS A 113 3.17 -1.02 7.18
CA CYS A 113 2.17 -1.01 6.11
C CYS A 113 1.39 -2.32 6.09
N LYS A 114 2.04 -3.45 6.35
CA LYS A 114 1.35 -4.74 6.43
C LYS A 114 0.36 -4.77 7.59
N GLU A 115 0.75 -4.27 8.76
CA GLU A 115 -0.12 -4.19 9.94
C GLU A 115 -1.30 -3.23 9.72
N TYR A 116 -1.02 -2.04 9.20
CA TYR A 116 -2.04 -1.04 8.86
C TYR A 116 -3.09 -1.59 7.88
N VAL A 117 -2.65 -2.30 6.85
CA VAL A 117 -3.55 -2.89 5.87
C VAL A 117 -4.38 -4.02 6.48
N ILE A 118 -3.83 -4.81 7.40
CA ILE A 118 -4.57 -5.87 8.10
C ILE A 118 -5.65 -5.29 9.04
N SER A 119 -5.41 -4.13 9.65
CA SER A 119 -6.38 -3.50 10.55
C SER A 119 -7.47 -2.72 9.80
N SER A 120 -7.22 -2.36 8.54
CA SER A 120 -8.12 -1.52 7.74
C SER A 120 -9.09 -2.32 6.84
N PHE A 121 -8.94 -3.65 6.76
CA PHE A 121 -9.72 -4.56 5.90
C PHE A 121 -10.17 -5.81 6.66
#